data_AF-A0A8J3HHP1-F1
#
_entry.id   AF-A0A8J3HHP1-F1
#
_cell.length_a   1.000
_cell.length_b   1.000
_cell.length_c   1.000
_cell.angle_alpha   90.00
_cell.angle_beta   90.00
_cell.angle_gamma   90.00
#
_symmetry.space_group_name_H-M   'P 1'
#
loop_
_entity.id
_entity.type
_entity.pdbx_description
1 polymer ?
#
loop_
_entity_poly.entity_id
_entity_poly.type
_entity_poly.pdbx_seq_one_letter_code
_entity_poly.pdbx_strand_id
1 'polypeptide(L)'
;MINRCRKSGLRAFITTPTPSVTSMNGVEVTGQRPLEFVTEADAVLIGSGVRTRDVIADDRLLSLLPLDPSRQLIGSQCSGALVLARLGLLGTMPACTDLTSRPYVEAYGSPCWTRRSTPRATSPPPAAAWRHSTWRPG
;
A
#
# COMPACT_ATOMS: atom_id res chain seq x y z
N MET A 1 9.58 -9.88 -9.51
CA MET A 1 10.87 -9.19 -9.78
C MET A 1 10.72 -7.71 -9.48
N ILE A 2 11.47 -7.19 -8.49
CA ILE A 2 11.52 -5.76 -8.13
C ILE A 2 12.52 -5.02 -9.04
N ASN A 3 12.50 -3.67 -9.04
CA ASN A 3 13.45 -2.83 -9.79
C ASN A 3 13.37 -2.92 -11.33
N ARG A 4 12.17 -3.04 -11.89
CA ARG A 4 11.96 -2.96 -13.36
C ARG A 4 12.08 -1.53 -13.92
N CYS A 5 11.96 -0.51 -13.07
CA CYS A 5 12.01 0.91 -13.45
C CYS A 5 13.37 1.58 -13.19
N ARG A 6 14.47 0.82 -13.11
CA ARG A 6 15.83 1.38 -12.88
C ARG A 6 16.22 2.44 -13.91
N LYS A 7 15.81 2.25 -15.18
CA LYS A 7 16.08 3.19 -16.28
C LYS A 7 15.39 4.54 -16.08
N SER A 8 14.37 4.61 -15.23
CA SER A 8 13.67 5.82 -14.83
C SER A 8 14.26 6.46 -13.57
N GLY A 9 15.44 6.03 -13.12
CA GLY A 9 16.10 6.52 -11.91
C GLY A 9 15.56 5.93 -10.60
N LEU A 10 14.52 5.09 -10.65
CA LEU A 10 13.89 4.53 -9.46
C LEU A 10 14.66 3.32 -8.91
N ARG A 11 14.90 3.35 -7.59
CA ARG A 11 15.45 2.23 -6.82
C ARG A 11 14.47 1.85 -5.74
N ALA A 12 14.00 0.62 -5.80
CA ALA A 12 13.14 0.01 -4.80
C ALA A 12 13.95 -1.00 -3.97
N PHE A 13 13.73 -0.96 -2.67
CA PHE A 13 14.34 -1.85 -1.68
C PHE A 13 13.24 -2.61 -0.95
N ILE A 14 13.51 -3.87 -0.64
CA ILE A 14 12.65 -4.65 0.26
C ILE A 14 13.14 -4.39 1.69
N THR A 15 12.24 -3.99 2.56
CA THR A 15 12.48 -3.85 4.00
C THR A 15 11.63 -4.88 4.76
N THR A 16 12.18 -5.39 5.85
CA THR A 16 11.55 -6.44 6.66
C THR A 16 11.77 -6.14 8.16
N PRO A 17 10.85 -6.57 9.05
CA PRO A 17 10.98 -6.32 10.50
C PRO A 17 12.10 -7.12 11.17
N THR A 18 12.52 -8.20 10.52
CA THR A 18 13.66 -9.05 10.89
C THR A 18 14.60 -9.15 9.68
N PRO A 19 15.89 -9.52 9.84
CA PRO A 19 16.80 -9.64 8.69
C PRO A 19 16.26 -10.59 7.60
N SER A 20 15.74 -11.72 8.07
CA SER A 20 14.96 -12.78 7.41
C SER A 20 13.44 -12.68 7.42
N VAL A 21 12.69 -12.84 6.33
CA VAL A 21 11.31 -13.35 6.42
C VAL A 21 11.06 -14.47 5.40
N THR A 22 10.16 -15.39 5.73
CA THR A 22 9.80 -16.50 4.83
C THR A 22 8.36 -16.35 4.36
N SER A 23 8.15 -16.40 3.05
CA SER A 23 6.82 -16.38 2.44
C SER A 23 6.05 -17.68 2.71
N MET A 24 4.74 -17.65 2.44
CA MET A 24 3.88 -18.84 2.53
C MET A 24 4.38 -20.03 1.69
N ASN A 25 5.10 -19.76 0.59
CA ASN A 25 5.59 -20.78 -0.32
C ASN A 25 7.04 -21.22 0.01
N GLY A 26 7.54 -20.87 1.19
CA GLY A 26 8.89 -21.24 1.63
C GLY A 26 10.02 -20.40 1.03
N VAL A 27 9.72 -19.40 0.21
CA VAL A 27 10.74 -18.48 -0.31
C VAL A 27 11.18 -17.55 0.81
N GLU A 28 12.45 -17.62 1.17
CA GLU A 28 13.10 -16.68 2.05
C GLU A 28 13.39 -15.36 1.32
N VAL A 29 13.10 -14.26 2.01
CA VAL A 29 13.34 -12.89 1.54
C VAL A 29 14.17 -12.18 2.59
N THR A 30 15.36 -11.74 2.19
CA THR A 30 16.24 -10.93 3.03
C THR A 30 15.92 -9.46 2.85
N GLY A 31 15.80 -8.73 3.96
CA GLY A 31 15.71 -7.27 3.95
C GLY A 31 16.96 -6.66 3.32
N GLN A 32 16.77 -5.86 2.27
CA GLN A 32 17.86 -5.18 1.55
C GLN A 32 18.25 -3.86 2.24
N ARG A 33 17.33 -3.31 3.03
CA ARG A 33 17.50 -2.16 3.90
C ARG A 33 16.75 -2.46 5.20
N PRO A 34 17.17 -1.88 6.34
CA PRO A 34 16.47 -2.06 7.59
C PRO A 34 15.12 -1.30 7.55
N LEU A 35 14.17 -1.62 8.43
CA LEU A 35 12.80 -1.11 8.33
C LEU A 35 12.72 0.42 8.52
N GLU A 36 13.67 1.00 9.25
CA GLU A 36 13.82 2.43 9.49
C GLU A 36 14.02 3.24 8.20
N PHE A 37 14.49 2.59 7.12
CA PHE A 37 14.60 3.18 5.79
C PHE A 37 13.26 3.68 5.24
N VAL A 38 12.13 3.19 5.77
CA VAL A 38 10.80 3.71 5.46
C VAL A 38 10.73 5.23 5.62
N THR A 39 11.48 5.82 6.56
CA THR A 39 11.56 7.28 6.75
C THR A 39 12.34 8.00 5.65
N GLU A 40 13.28 7.34 4.98
CA GLU A 40 14.08 7.94 3.90
C GLU A 40 13.39 7.82 2.53
N ALA A 41 12.43 6.90 2.36
CA ALA A 41 11.85 6.58 1.07
C ALA A 41 10.87 7.66 0.56
N ASP A 42 10.98 8.01 -0.73
CA ASP A 42 10.00 8.88 -1.42
C ASP A 42 8.65 8.21 -1.62
N ALA A 43 8.64 6.87 -1.71
CA ALA A 43 7.44 6.07 -1.89
C ALA A 43 7.51 4.77 -1.08
N VAL A 44 6.38 4.38 -0.48
CA VAL A 44 6.25 3.16 0.32
C VAL A 44 5.09 2.33 -0.22
N LEU A 45 5.36 1.07 -0.56
CA LEU A 45 4.37 0.11 -0.99
C LEU A 45 4.26 -1.03 0.02
N ILE A 46 3.12 -1.13 0.71
CA ILE A 46 2.85 -2.23 1.63
C ILE A 46 2.26 -3.41 0.84
N GLY A 47 3.04 -4.49 0.73
CA GLY A 47 2.62 -5.71 0.02
C GLY A 47 1.67 -6.60 0.83
N SER A 48 1.22 -7.68 0.21
CA SER A 48 0.42 -8.71 0.87
C SER A 48 1.24 -9.61 1.80
N GLY A 49 0.58 -10.21 2.79
CA GLY A 49 1.13 -11.30 3.59
C GLY A 49 0.04 -12.07 4.34
N VAL A 50 0.24 -13.38 4.52
CA VAL A 50 -0.69 -14.20 5.31
C VAL A 50 -0.79 -13.74 6.77
N ARG A 51 0.27 -13.10 7.27
CA ARG A 51 0.36 -12.55 8.62
C ARG A 51 -0.11 -11.10 8.73
N THR A 52 -0.73 -10.50 7.69
CA THR A 52 -1.14 -9.08 7.76
C THR A 52 -2.08 -8.79 8.94
N ARG A 53 -2.91 -9.77 9.35
CA ARG A 53 -3.76 -9.63 10.54
C ARG A 53 -2.95 -9.61 11.84
N ASP A 54 -1.89 -10.39 11.94
CA ASP A 54 -0.99 -10.38 13.09
C ASP A 54 -0.22 -9.05 13.14
N VAL A 55 0.21 -8.55 11.98
CA VAL A 55 0.91 -7.27 11.85
C VAL A 55 0.06 -6.11 12.37
N ILE A 56 -1.22 -6.04 11.99
CA ILE A 56 -2.09 -4.94 12.46
C ILE A 56 -2.51 -5.05 13.93
N ALA A 57 -2.31 -6.21 14.55
CA ALA A 57 -2.55 -6.44 15.97
C ALA A 57 -1.32 -6.11 16.84
N ASP A 58 -0.14 -5.94 16.23
CA ASP A 58 1.10 -5.60 16.91
C ASP A 58 1.41 -4.10 16.76
N ASP A 59 1.03 -3.32 17.77
CA ASP A 59 1.30 -1.87 17.79
C ASP A 59 2.81 -1.55 17.78
N ARG A 60 3.68 -2.45 18.27
CA ARG A 60 5.13 -2.24 18.20
C ARG A 60 5.58 -2.29 16.76
N LEU A 61 5.13 -3.27 15.99
CA LEU A 61 5.46 -3.38 14.57
C LEU A 61 4.89 -2.21 13.76
N LEU A 62 3.67 -1.77 14.06
CA LEU A 62 3.08 -0.58 13.43
C LEU A 62 3.87 0.70 13.74
N SER A 63 4.40 0.84 14.95
CA SER A 63 5.23 2.00 15.32
C SER A 63 6.53 2.12 14.51
N LEU A 64 7.00 1.02 13.90
CA LEU A 64 8.16 1.01 13.00
C LEU A 64 7.82 1.52 11.58
N LEU A 65 6.55 1.87 11.32
CA LEU A 65 6.07 2.44 10.07
C LEU A 65 5.58 3.88 10.27
N PRO A 66 6.45 4.84 10.65
CA PRO A 66 6.10 6.26 10.76
C PRO A 66 5.94 6.89 9.36
N LEU A 67 4.88 6.46 8.65
CA LEU A 67 4.56 6.91 7.31
C LEU A 67 4.04 8.35 7.33
N ASP A 68 4.55 9.16 6.40
CA ASP A 68 4.19 10.56 6.29
C ASP A 68 3.58 10.86 4.91
N PRO A 69 2.25 10.96 4.81
CA PRO A 69 1.56 11.22 3.54
C PRO A 69 1.82 12.63 2.98
N SER A 70 2.39 13.56 3.75
CA SER A 70 2.72 14.90 3.26
C SER A 70 3.94 14.93 2.34
N ARG A 71 4.83 13.92 2.47
CA ARG A 71 6.07 13.81 1.68
C ARG A 71 6.18 12.51 0.88
N GLN A 72 5.50 11.44 1.31
CA GLN A 72 5.64 10.11 0.71
C GLN A 72 4.44 9.74 -0.17
N LEU A 73 4.72 9.10 -1.30
CA LEU A 73 3.70 8.36 -2.05
C LEU A 73 3.47 7.01 -1.37
N ILE A 74 2.33 6.87 -0.70
CA ILE A 74 1.99 5.67 0.07
C ILE A 74 0.95 4.86 -0.70
N GLY A 75 1.24 3.57 -0.88
CA GLY A 75 0.32 2.64 -1.51
C GLY A 75 0.34 1.27 -0.85
N SER A 76 -0.63 0.45 -1.23
CA SER A 76 -0.71 -0.93 -0.79
C SER A 76 -1.13 -1.86 -1.91
N GLN A 77 -0.75 -3.13 -1.78
CA GLN A 77 -1.19 -4.20 -2.65
C GLN A 77 -1.90 -5.28 -1.83
N CYS A 78 -3.08 -5.71 -2.29
CA CYS A 78 -3.82 -6.84 -1.71
C CYS A 78 -4.10 -6.60 -0.20
N SER A 79 -3.67 -7.49 0.71
CA SER A 79 -3.93 -7.35 2.15
C SER A 79 -3.21 -6.16 2.79
N GLY A 80 -2.18 -5.60 2.14
CA GLY A 80 -1.46 -4.43 2.65
C GLY A 80 -2.35 -3.21 2.91
N ALA A 81 -3.51 -3.12 2.24
CA ALA A 81 -4.50 -2.07 2.49
C ALA A 81 -5.01 -2.07 3.93
N LEU A 82 -5.05 -3.25 4.58
CA LEU A 82 -5.45 -3.37 5.97
C LEU A 82 -4.46 -2.69 6.93
N VAL A 83 -3.16 -2.69 6.59
CA VAL A 83 -2.15 -1.96 7.35
C VAL A 83 -2.38 -0.45 7.23
N LEU A 84 -2.62 0.05 6.02
CA LEU A 84 -2.90 1.47 5.80
C LEU A 84 -4.21 1.91 6.47
N ALA A 85 -5.24 1.05 6.47
CA ALA A 85 -6.49 1.27 7.16
C ALA A 85 -6.28 1.42 8.68
N ARG A 86 -5.52 0.48 9.28
CA ARG A 86 -5.17 0.49 10.71
C ARG A 86 -4.37 1.73 11.10
N LEU A 87 -3.46 2.18 10.24
CA LEU A 87 -2.68 3.42 10.44
C LEU A 87 -3.50 4.70 10.21
N GLY A 88 -4.76 4.60 9.81
CA GLY A 88 -5.62 5.76 9.54
C GLY A 88 -5.30 6.50 8.24
N LEU A 89 -4.49 5.91 7.35
CA LEU A 89 -3.99 6.58 6.14
C LEU A 89 -4.96 6.52 4.95
N LEU A 90 -6.00 5.69 5.03
CA LEU A 90 -7.02 5.58 3.98
C LEU A 90 -8.22 6.52 4.22
N GLY A 91 -8.52 6.84 5.49
CA GLY A 91 -9.73 7.59 5.85
C GLY A 91 -10.98 6.96 5.22
N THR A 92 -11.77 7.78 4.50
CA THR A 92 -12.97 7.33 3.77
C THR A 92 -12.70 7.00 2.30
N MET A 93 -11.43 6.96 1.88
CA MET A 93 -11.08 6.69 0.49
C MET A 93 -11.37 5.22 0.15
N PRO A 94 -12.04 4.96 -0.99
CA PRO A 94 -12.25 3.59 -1.44
C PRO A 94 -10.92 2.86 -1.73
N ALA A 95 -10.72 1.69 -1.11
CA ALA A 95 -9.51 0.89 -1.25
C ALA A 95 -9.72 -0.35 -2.13
N CYS A 96 -8.67 -0.78 -2.81
CA CYS A 96 -8.60 -2.11 -3.42
C CYS A 96 -7.82 -3.03 -2.47
N THR A 97 -8.45 -4.13 -2.06
CA THR A 97 -7.83 -5.15 -1.19
C THR A 97 -8.28 -6.55 -1.61
N ASP A 98 -7.73 -7.59 -1.02
CA ASP A 98 -8.19 -8.96 -1.27
C ASP A 98 -9.52 -9.26 -0.58
N LEU A 99 -10.18 -10.33 -1.03
CA LEU A 99 -11.50 -10.71 -0.53
C LEU A 99 -11.51 -11.04 0.97
N THR A 100 -10.41 -11.59 1.49
CA THR A 100 -10.30 -12.01 2.90
C THR A 100 -10.09 -10.81 3.81
N SER A 101 -9.33 -9.81 3.36
CA SER A 101 -9.01 -8.60 4.12
C SER A 101 -10.09 -7.53 4.03
N ARG A 102 -10.95 -7.57 3.00
CA ARG A 102 -12.02 -6.58 2.74
C ARG A 102 -12.86 -6.24 3.98
N PRO A 103 -13.47 -7.20 4.71
CA PRO A 103 -14.34 -6.87 5.83
C PRO A 103 -13.61 -6.09 6.93
N TYR A 104 -12.31 -6.35 7.10
CA TYR A 104 -11.49 -5.67 8.10
C TYR A 104 -11.10 -4.25 7.65
N VAL A 105 -10.82 -4.04 6.36
CA VAL A 105 -10.57 -2.70 5.81
C VAL A 105 -11.82 -1.84 5.94
N GLU A 106 -12.99 -2.40 5.60
CA GLU A 106 -14.27 -1.69 5.73
C GLU A 106 -14.64 -1.39 7.18
N ALA A 107 -14.27 -2.25 8.13
CA ALA A 107 -14.45 -2.00 9.56
C ALA A 107 -13.65 -0.79 10.07
N TYR A 108 -12.58 -0.38 9.37
CA TYR A 108 -11.84 0.86 9.65
C TYR A 108 -12.42 2.09 8.92
N GLY A 109 -13.57 1.95 8.25
CA GLY A 109 -14.28 3.06 7.60
C GLY A 109 -13.89 3.32 6.15
N SER A 110 -12.98 2.52 5.58
CA SER A 110 -12.58 2.64 4.18
C SER A 110 -13.38 1.65 3.31
N PRO A 111 -14.32 2.11 2.47
CA PRO A 111 -15.09 1.21 1.62
C PRO A 111 -14.18 0.48 0.63
N CYS A 112 -14.52 -0.74 0.24
CA CYS A 112 -13.72 -1.47 -0.75
C CYS A 112 -14.40 -1.51 -2.13
N TRP A 113 -13.63 -1.26 -3.19
CA TRP A 113 -14.13 -1.39 -4.56
C TRP A 113 -14.61 -2.82 -4.82
N THR A 114 -15.81 -2.98 -5.37
CA THR A 114 -16.29 -4.26 -5.90
C THR A 114 -15.88 -4.38 -7.37
N ARG A 115 -15.68 -5.61 -7.86
CA ARG A 115 -15.28 -5.88 -9.25
C ARG A 115 -16.41 -5.49 -10.20
N ARG A 116 -16.42 -4.21 -10.63
CA ARG A 116 -17.38 -3.53 -11.54
C ARG A 116 -18.85 -3.59 -11.12
N SER A 117 -19.37 -2.46 -10.63
CA SER A 117 -20.44 -1.83 -11.38
C SER A 117 -19.78 -0.98 -12.47
N THR A 118 -19.97 -1.31 -13.73
CA THR A 118 -19.78 -0.32 -14.80
C THR A 118 -20.72 0.84 -14.46
N PRO A 119 -20.25 2.08 -14.27
CA PRO A 119 -21.19 3.19 -14.20
C PRO A 119 -21.84 3.27 -15.59
N ARG A 120 -23.15 3.07 -15.67
CA ARG A 120 -23.91 3.62 -16.80
C ARG A 120 -23.65 5.12 -16.70
N ALA A 121 -23.02 5.69 -17.72
CA ALA A 121 -22.62 7.09 -17.73
C ALA A 121 -23.86 7.98 -17.50
N THR A 122 -24.08 8.39 -16.27
CA THR A 122 -24.99 9.47 -15.91
C THR A 122 -24.28 10.35 -14.89
N SER A 123 -23.70 11.42 -15.43
CA SER A 123 -23.20 12.62 -14.75
C SER A 123 -21.79 12.53 -14.13
N PRO A 124 -20.91 13.50 -14.41
CA PRO A 124 -19.58 13.57 -13.81
C PRO A 124 -19.66 13.99 -12.34
N PRO A 125 -18.78 13.48 -11.45
CA PRO A 125 -18.64 13.98 -10.09
C PRO A 125 -18.05 15.41 -10.07
N PRO A 126 -18.32 16.22 -9.04
CA PRO A 126 -17.76 17.56 -8.90
C PRO A 126 -16.23 17.52 -8.84
N ALA A 127 -15.61 18.51 -9.48
CA ALA A 127 -14.19 18.60 -9.78
C ALA A 127 -13.29 18.62 -8.53
N ALA A 128 -12.92 17.44 -8.03
CA ALA A 128 -11.80 17.24 -7.12
C ALA A 128 -11.10 15.91 -7.45
N ALA A 129 -10.69 15.77 -8.71
CA ALA A 129 -9.90 14.64 -9.17
C ALA A 129 -8.74 15.18 -10.02
N TRP A 130 -7.55 15.19 -9.41
CA TRP A 130 -6.23 15.11 -10.06
C TRP A 130 -6.09 15.87 -11.39
N ARG A 131 -5.77 17.17 -11.32
CA ARG A 131 -5.08 17.85 -12.42
C ARG A 131 -3.57 17.65 -12.26
N HIS A 132 -3.03 16.65 -12.96
CA HIS A 132 -1.71 16.79 -13.55
C HIS A 132 -1.88 16.82 -15.07
N SER A 133 -1.39 17.90 -15.65
CA SER A 133 -1.35 18.21 -17.06
C SER A 133 -0.82 17.04 -17.91
N THR A 134 -1.66 16.64 -18.86
CA THR A 134 -1.34 15.99 -20.14
C THR A 134 0.14 15.61 -20.38
N TRP A 135 0.43 14.31 -20.32
CA TRP A 135 1.50 13.72 -21.12
C TRP A 135 1.08 13.75 -22.59
N ARG A 136 1.86 14.41 -23.44
CA ARG A 136 1.80 14.28 -24.90
C ARG A 136 3.11 13.64 -25.38
N PRO A 137 3.08 12.59 -26.21
CA PRO A 137 4.26 12.14 -26.92
C PRO A 137 4.48 13.03 -28.15
N GLY A 138 5.70 13.53 -28.28
CA GLY A 138 6.25 14.26 -29.43
C GLY A 138 7.76 14.28 -29.27
#